data_AF-A0A0K1PZF3-F1
#
_entry.id   AF-A0A0K1PZF3-F1
#
_cell.length_a   1.000
_cell.length_b   1.000
_cell.length_c   1.000
_cell.angle_alpha   90.00
_cell.angle_beta   90.00
_cell.angle_gamma   90.00
#
_symmetry.space_group_name_H-M   'P 1'
#
loop_
_entity.id
_entity.type
_entity.pdbx_description
1 polymer ?
#
loop_
_entity_poly.entity_id
_entity_poly.type
_entity_poly.pdbx_seq_one_letter_code
_entity_poly.pdbx_strand_id
1 'polypeptide(L)'
;MCAHVRTFRQGRLSDVLACEQRMLFALRRPTRVGGEHVSQVTKNNRQDPVTKFCLTMEEFRRTDPGRVRSPQEFVTHFFPHDQTNATDRVFLHMPREVRAPIVSAWGIRGAKAAVRDDDAKVRVVVHDALLAGDIDAATFEEGIIAGTLIDWAPLQEWWTFWRTGRVSGAPVQKALRTARELNLFDDRWFLQNLEGRGGRLKGTDTICDTLSKDQIVAWVRGIHASGDGSPMGIVNALGWDTILAKVSEEALLFALDAFAKKVGLVAPTVTAPATVSATATSATAATSATAPTATSATSATSATSATATSIATMSAEAALEELGSIDIAIVEDRNIKTDVPPPPEEKWSDPVPPS
;
A
#
# COMPACT_ATOMS: atom_id res chain seq x y z
N MET A 1 2.81 -55.19 -33.81
CA MET A 1 1.52 -54.95 -33.15
C MET A 1 1.77 -54.54 -31.70
N CYS A 2 0.99 -53.60 -31.17
CA CYS A 2 1.06 -52.90 -29.84
C CYS A 2 2.06 -51.73 -29.79
N ALA A 3 1.73 -50.49 -30.21
CA ALA A 3 0.83 -49.47 -29.59
C ALA A 3 1.28 -49.08 -28.16
N HIS A 4 1.98 -47.98 -27.87
CA HIS A 4 1.69 -46.53 -28.06
C HIS A 4 0.39 -46.04 -27.43
N VAL A 5 0.36 -45.86 -26.09
CA VAL A 5 -0.57 -44.94 -25.41
C VAL A 5 0.07 -44.44 -24.11
N ARG A 6 0.49 -43.17 -24.04
CA ARG A 6 0.51 -42.30 -22.83
C ARG A 6 1.25 -40.99 -23.11
N THR A 7 0.55 -40.03 -23.72
CA THR A 7 0.91 -38.59 -23.65
C THR A 7 -0.21 -37.78 -24.31
N PHE A 8 -1.39 -37.70 -23.67
CA PHE A 8 -2.45 -36.81 -24.16
C PHE A 8 -3.43 -36.43 -23.05
N ARG A 9 -2.97 -35.80 -21.96
CA ARG A 9 -3.90 -35.29 -20.93
C ARG A 9 -3.40 -34.15 -20.03
N GLN A 10 -2.52 -33.28 -20.51
CA GLN A 10 -2.04 -32.14 -19.71
C GLN A 10 -2.21 -30.75 -20.38
N GLY A 11 -2.52 -30.68 -21.68
CA GLY A 11 -2.65 -29.39 -22.39
C GLY A 11 -4.02 -28.71 -22.33
N ARG A 12 -5.11 -29.40 -21.97
CA ARG A 12 -6.48 -28.86 -22.13
C ARG A 12 -7.06 -28.12 -20.92
N LEU A 13 -6.44 -28.17 -19.74
CA LEU A 13 -6.97 -27.48 -18.55
C LEU A 13 -6.47 -26.03 -18.42
N SER A 14 -5.26 -25.75 -18.92
CA SER A 14 -4.69 -24.39 -18.98
C SER A 14 -5.42 -23.51 -20.01
N ASP A 15 -5.86 -24.10 -21.12
CA ASP A 15 -6.51 -23.34 -22.19
C ASP A 15 -7.96 -22.95 -21.86
N VAL A 16 -8.65 -23.74 -21.03
CA VAL A 16 -10.04 -23.44 -20.61
C VAL A 16 -10.06 -22.33 -19.55
N LEU A 17 -9.13 -22.34 -18.60
CA LEU A 17 -9.01 -21.26 -17.60
C LEU A 17 -8.53 -19.93 -18.23
N ALA A 18 -7.66 -19.99 -19.24
CA ALA A 18 -7.26 -18.81 -20.00
C ALA A 18 -8.40 -18.25 -20.89
N CYS A 19 -9.33 -19.11 -21.32
CA CYS A 19 -10.48 -18.70 -22.13
C CYS A 19 -11.59 -18.04 -21.28
N GLU A 20 -11.85 -18.54 -20.07
CA GLU A 20 -12.80 -17.90 -19.15
C GLU A 20 -12.29 -16.56 -18.60
N GLN A 21 -10.99 -16.44 -18.27
CA GLN A 21 -10.41 -15.14 -17.91
C GLN A 21 -10.43 -14.15 -19.08
N ARG A 22 -10.31 -14.62 -20.32
CA ARG A 22 -10.46 -13.75 -21.51
C ARG A 22 -11.91 -13.32 -21.77
N MET A 23 -12.92 -14.13 -21.46
CA MET A 23 -14.32 -13.75 -21.66
C MET A 23 -14.82 -12.73 -20.63
N LEU A 24 -14.31 -12.74 -19.40
CA LEU A 24 -14.62 -11.69 -18.41
C LEU A 24 -13.98 -10.32 -18.76
N PHE A 25 -12.84 -10.30 -19.47
CA PHE A 25 -12.22 -9.06 -19.96
C PHE A 25 -12.78 -8.58 -21.31
N ALA A 26 -13.36 -9.47 -22.13
CA ALA A 26 -13.85 -9.13 -23.47
C ALA A 26 -15.19 -8.36 -23.50
N LEU A 27 -15.89 -8.22 -22.36
CA LEU A 27 -17.12 -7.42 -22.24
C LEU A 27 -16.87 -5.94 -21.94
N ARG A 28 -15.61 -5.48 -21.85
CA ARG A 28 -15.24 -4.05 -21.86
C ARG A 28 -14.51 -3.71 -23.15
N ARG A 29 -15.22 -3.73 -24.29
CA ARG A 29 -14.76 -3.00 -25.47
C ARG A 29 -15.15 -1.53 -25.30
N PRO A 30 -14.22 -0.57 -25.29
CA PRO A 30 -14.58 0.82 -25.50
C PRO A 30 -15.04 0.96 -26.95
N THR A 31 -16.31 1.25 -27.15
CA THR A 31 -16.83 1.71 -28.43
C THR A 31 -16.13 3.02 -28.77
N ARG A 32 -15.25 2.96 -29.77
CA ARG A 32 -14.53 4.12 -30.27
C ARG A 32 -15.51 5.00 -31.06
N VAL A 33 -15.97 6.09 -30.45
CA VAL A 33 -16.61 7.22 -31.14
C VAL A 33 -15.92 8.48 -30.65
N GLY A 34 -15.44 9.29 -31.59
CA GLY A 34 -14.66 10.49 -31.31
C GLY A 34 -15.44 11.53 -30.51
N GLY A 35 -14.76 12.11 -29.53
CA GLY A 35 -15.26 13.10 -28.57
C GLY A 35 -14.67 12.75 -27.20
N GLU A 36 -14.00 13.69 -26.54
CA GLU A 36 -13.52 13.55 -25.15
C GLU A 36 -14.72 13.35 -24.21
N HIS A 37 -15.20 12.12 -24.14
CA HIS A 37 -16.04 11.67 -23.05
C HIS A 37 -15.11 11.37 -21.88
N VAL A 38 -15.07 12.29 -20.91
CA VAL A 38 -14.69 11.95 -19.54
C VAL A 38 -15.58 10.77 -19.16
N SER A 39 -14.99 9.57 -19.16
CA SER A 39 -15.68 8.36 -18.78
C SER A 39 -16.05 8.54 -17.31
N GLN A 40 -17.30 8.90 -17.03
CA GLN A 40 -17.79 8.93 -15.65
C GLN A 40 -17.46 7.57 -15.05
N VAL A 41 -16.56 7.58 -14.06
CA VAL A 41 -16.17 6.36 -13.37
C VAL A 41 -17.43 5.82 -12.71
N THR A 42 -17.84 4.63 -13.12
CA THR A 42 -18.93 3.92 -12.47
C THR A 42 -18.54 3.70 -11.02
N LYS A 43 -19.40 4.15 -10.10
CA LYS A 43 -19.25 3.96 -8.66
C LYS A 43 -18.76 2.53 -8.33
N ASN A 44 -17.71 2.42 -7.53
CA ASN A 44 -17.17 1.15 -7.09
C ASN A 44 -18.22 0.35 -6.30
N ASN A 45 -18.28 -0.96 -6.54
CA ASN A 45 -19.27 -1.81 -5.91
C ASN A 45 -18.84 -2.17 -4.49
N ARG A 46 -19.54 -1.65 -3.48
CA ARG A 46 -19.27 -1.95 -2.06
C ARG A 46 -19.43 -3.42 -1.68
N GLN A 47 -20.05 -4.26 -2.52
CA GLN A 47 -20.13 -5.70 -2.27
C GLN A 47 -18.89 -6.46 -2.72
N ASP A 48 -18.09 -5.88 -3.61
CA ASP A 48 -16.83 -6.47 -4.05
C ASP A 48 -15.86 -6.52 -2.86
N PRO A 49 -15.29 -7.70 -2.53
CA PRO A 49 -14.33 -7.83 -1.44
C PRO A 49 -13.09 -6.93 -1.62
N VAL A 50 -12.68 -6.59 -2.85
CA VAL A 50 -11.56 -5.66 -3.06
C VAL A 50 -11.94 -4.24 -2.63
N THR A 51 -13.18 -3.81 -2.93
CA THR A 51 -13.68 -2.50 -2.51
C THR A 51 -13.84 -2.44 -0.98
N LYS A 52 -14.34 -3.52 -0.35
CA LYS A 52 -14.41 -3.62 1.12
C LYS A 52 -13.04 -3.57 1.78
N PHE A 53 -12.06 -4.23 1.17
CA PHE A 53 -10.66 -4.19 1.61
C PHE A 53 -10.12 -2.76 1.56
N CYS A 54 -10.23 -2.06 0.43
CA CYS A 54 -9.75 -0.69 0.29
C CYS A 54 -10.45 0.26 1.27
N LEU A 55 -11.75 0.10 1.50
CA LEU A 55 -12.51 0.88 2.47
C LEU A 55 -11.98 0.71 3.90
N THR A 56 -11.84 -0.55 4.34
CA THR A 56 -11.34 -0.87 5.68
C THR A 56 -9.93 -0.32 5.89
N MET A 57 -9.09 -0.40 4.85
CA MET A 57 -7.73 0.12 4.88
C MET A 57 -7.67 1.65 4.87
N GLU A 58 -8.57 2.32 4.15
CA GLU A 58 -8.67 3.78 4.15
C GLU A 58 -9.18 4.32 5.50
N GLU A 59 -10.15 3.63 6.11
CA GLU A 59 -10.61 3.95 7.48
C GLU A 59 -9.46 3.78 8.49
N PHE A 60 -8.72 2.67 8.40
CA PHE A 60 -7.56 2.46 9.26
C PHE A 60 -6.46 3.50 9.02
N ARG A 61 -6.20 3.90 7.77
CA ARG A 61 -5.18 4.90 7.40
C ARG A 61 -5.42 6.27 8.07
N ARG A 62 -6.68 6.60 8.35
CA ARG A 62 -7.06 7.86 9.00
C ARG A 62 -6.89 7.83 10.52
N THR A 63 -6.58 6.68 11.10
CA THR A 63 -6.25 6.55 12.54
C THR A 63 -4.76 6.75 12.76
N ASP A 64 -4.37 7.21 13.94
CA ASP A 64 -2.95 7.37 14.34
C ASP A 64 -2.09 6.10 14.11
N PRO A 65 -2.50 4.89 14.54
CA PRO A 65 -1.68 3.69 14.34
C PRO A 65 -1.60 3.24 12.87
N GLY A 66 -2.55 3.64 12.04
CA GLY A 66 -2.61 3.29 10.62
C GLY A 66 -2.06 4.37 9.69
N ARG A 67 -1.60 5.50 10.22
CA ARG A 67 -1.22 6.67 9.43
C ARG A 67 0.02 6.40 8.57
N VAL A 68 -0.21 6.15 7.28
CA VAL A 68 0.86 5.90 6.29
C VAL A 68 1.38 7.19 5.63
N ARG A 69 0.53 8.22 5.58
CA ARG A 69 0.79 9.52 4.92
C ARG A 69 0.14 10.66 5.69
N SER A 70 0.76 11.83 5.67
CA SER A 70 0.20 13.05 6.25
C SER A 70 -0.92 13.63 5.36
N PRO A 71 -1.76 14.55 5.89
CA PRO A 71 -2.75 15.25 5.07
C PRO A 71 -2.11 16.04 3.92
N GLN A 72 -0.91 16.59 4.12
CA GLN A 72 -0.18 17.34 3.09
C GLN A 72 0.19 16.43 1.92
N GLU A 73 0.66 15.22 2.21
CA GLU A 73 0.97 14.23 1.19
C GLU A 73 -0.30 13.72 0.48
N PHE A 74 -1.44 13.66 1.19
CA PHE A 74 -2.74 13.35 0.60
C PHE A 74 -3.14 14.40 -0.45
N VAL A 75 -3.10 15.69 -0.08
CA VAL A 75 -3.36 16.80 -1.02
C VAL A 75 -2.38 16.75 -2.19
N THR A 76 -1.10 16.55 -1.93
CA THR A 76 -0.06 16.53 -2.99
C THR A 76 -0.28 15.40 -3.99
N HIS A 77 -0.77 14.23 -3.53
CA HIS A 77 -1.01 13.09 -4.40
C HIS A 77 -2.29 13.24 -5.24
N PHE A 78 -3.38 13.67 -4.60
CA PHE A 78 -4.72 13.69 -5.19
C PHE A 78 -5.09 15.03 -5.84
N PHE A 79 -4.45 16.10 -5.39
CA PHE A 79 -4.61 17.45 -5.91
C PHE A 79 -3.25 18.15 -6.00
N PRO A 80 -2.30 17.62 -6.81
CA PRO A 80 -1.03 18.28 -7.03
C PRO A 80 -1.27 19.67 -7.63
N HIS A 81 -0.74 20.69 -6.96
CA HIS A 81 -0.93 22.08 -7.32
C HIS A 81 0.36 22.86 -7.14
N ASP A 82 0.55 23.81 -8.06
CA ASP A 82 1.57 24.84 -8.03
C ASP A 82 0.89 26.20 -7.81
N GLN A 83 1.66 27.30 -7.85
CA GLN A 83 1.11 28.65 -7.75
C GLN A 83 0.17 29.02 -8.92
N THR A 84 0.29 28.35 -10.07
CA THR A 84 -0.42 28.71 -11.31
C THR A 84 -1.36 27.65 -11.84
N ASN A 85 -1.12 26.38 -11.51
CA ASN A 85 -1.88 25.26 -12.05
C ASN A 85 -2.18 24.23 -10.97
N ALA A 86 -3.30 23.53 -11.11
CA ALA A 86 -3.63 22.36 -10.31
C ALA A 86 -4.13 21.22 -11.21
N THR A 87 -3.89 19.99 -10.79
CA THR A 87 -4.47 18.80 -11.41
C THR A 87 -5.38 18.14 -10.40
N ASP A 88 -6.63 17.90 -10.79
CA ASP A 88 -7.61 17.20 -9.95
C ASP A 88 -7.63 15.71 -10.33
N ARG A 89 -7.36 14.84 -9.35
CA ARG A 89 -7.44 13.37 -9.49
C ARG A 89 -8.57 12.75 -8.68
N VAL A 90 -9.41 13.55 -8.02
CA VAL A 90 -10.47 13.04 -7.14
C VAL A 90 -11.84 13.51 -7.60
N PHE A 91 -12.05 14.81 -7.76
CA PHE A 91 -13.39 15.33 -8.08
C PHE A 91 -13.79 15.05 -9.54
N LEU A 92 -12.84 14.85 -10.43
CA LEU A 92 -13.06 14.36 -11.80
C LEU A 92 -13.88 13.06 -11.85
N HIS A 93 -13.72 12.21 -10.84
CA HIS A 93 -14.42 10.92 -10.78
C HIS A 93 -15.74 10.98 -9.99
N MET A 94 -16.03 12.11 -9.34
CA MET A 94 -17.22 12.30 -8.53
C MET A 94 -18.31 13.04 -9.32
N PRO A 95 -19.56 12.57 -9.28
CA PRO A 95 -20.67 13.30 -9.86
C PRO A 95 -20.93 14.58 -9.08
N ARG A 96 -21.61 15.54 -9.72
CA ARG A 96 -21.85 16.90 -9.19
C ARG A 96 -22.54 16.86 -7.83
N GLU A 97 -23.47 15.94 -7.66
CA GLU A 97 -24.28 15.74 -6.46
C GLU A 97 -23.44 15.27 -5.27
N VAL A 98 -22.31 14.61 -5.51
CA VAL A 98 -21.42 14.09 -4.47
C VAL A 98 -20.34 15.11 -4.10
N ARG A 99 -19.76 15.80 -5.09
CA ARG A 99 -18.71 16.81 -4.83
C ARG A 99 -19.26 18.13 -4.29
N ALA A 100 -20.47 18.52 -4.69
CA ALA A 100 -21.03 19.81 -4.29
C ALA A 100 -21.24 19.96 -2.77
N PRO A 101 -21.74 18.94 -2.04
CA PRO A 101 -21.78 18.98 -0.58
C PRO A 101 -20.40 19.15 0.06
N ILE A 102 -19.34 18.54 -0.49
CA ILE A 102 -17.97 18.64 0.03
C ILE A 102 -17.47 20.08 -0.09
N VAL A 103 -17.51 20.64 -1.31
CA VAL A 103 -17.06 22.01 -1.58
C VAL A 103 -17.90 23.05 -0.82
N SER A 104 -19.19 22.78 -0.63
CA SER A 104 -20.06 23.64 0.15
C SER A 104 -19.81 23.54 1.65
N ALA A 105 -19.46 22.37 2.17
CA ALA A 105 -19.14 22.18 3.58
C ALA A 105 -17.85 22.92 3.98
N TRP A 106 -16.90 23.03 3.04
CA TRP A 106 -15.70 23.83 3.22
C TRP A 106 -15.93 25.35 3.15
N GLY A 107 -17.13 25.80 2.79
CA GLY A 107 -17.45 27.23 2.75
C GLY A 107 -16.91 27.99 1.52
N ILE A 108 -16.19 27.35 0.60
CA ILE A 108 -15.66 28.02 -0.60
C ILE A 108 -16.78 28.44 -1.57
N ARG A 109 -17.87 27.67 -1.61
CA ARG A 109 -19.02 27.91 -2.50
C ARG A 109 -20.34 27.66 -1.79
N GLY A 110 -21.37 28.39 -2.15
CA GLY A 110 -22.74 28.07 -1.71
C GLY A 110 -23.26 26.79 -2.36
N ALA A 111 -24.05 26.00 -1.63
CA ALA A 111 -24.59 24.70 -2.09
C ALA A 111 -25.20 24.73 -3.50
N LYS A 112 -25.97 25.78 -3.83
CA LYS A 112 -26.60 25.93 -5.16
C LYS A 112 -25.60 26.21 -6.28
N ALA A 113 -24.51 26.92 -5.98
CA ALA A 113 -23.45 27.20 -6.94
C ALA A 113 -22.57 25.95 -7.16
N ALA A 114 -22.23 25.25 -6.08
CA ALA A 114 -21.38 24.06 -6.13
C ALA A 114 -21.97 22.93 -7.00
N VAL A 115 -23.30 22.74 -7.00
CA VAL A 115 -23.97 21.75 -7.88
C VAL A 115 -23.90 22.14 -9.35
N ARG A 116 -23.82 23.44 -9.66
CA ARG A 116 -23.77 23.95 -11.03
C ARG A 116 -22.36 23.99 -11.61
N ASP A 117 -21.34 24.01 -10.74
CA ASP A 117 -19.94 24.09 -11.13
C ASP A 117 -19.50 22.81 -11.88
N ASP A 118 -18.84 23.00 -13.02
CA ASP A 118 -18.19 21.93 -13.79
C ASP A 118 -16.84 21.54 -13.16
N ASP A 119 -16.23 20.46 -13.66
CA ASP A 119 -15.00 19.90 -13.09
C ASP A 119 -13.86 20.92 -13.15
N ALA A 120 -13.79 21.68 -14.24
CA ALA A 120 -12.82 22.76 -14.42
C ALA A 120 -13.02 23.88 -13.38
N LYS A 121 -14.26 24.30 -13.11
CA LYS A 121 -14.55 25.34 -12.13
C LYS A 121 -14.29 24.86 -10.71
N VAL A 122 -14.67 23.62 -10.37
CA VAL A 122 -14.37 23.02 -9.06
C VAL A 122 -12.88 23.00 -8.82
N ARG A 123 -12.08 22.56 -9.81
CA ARG A 123 -10.61 22.55 -9.72
C ARG A 123 -10.05 23.94 -9.44
N VAL A 124 -10.47 24.97 -10.17
CA VAL A 124 -9.99 26.35 -9.96
C VAL A 124 -10.36 26.85 -8.56
N VAL A 125 -11.60 26.63 -8.14
CA VAL A 125 -12.10 27.10 -6.84
C VAL A 125 -11.37 26.42 -5.67
N VAL A 126 -11.11 25.12 -5.77
CA VAL A 126 -10.35 24.38 -4.75
C VAL A 126 -8.88 24.82 -4.74
N HIS A 127 -8.29 25.06 -5.91
CA HIS A 127 -6.94 25.59 -6.04
C HIS A 127 -6.79 26.99 -5.39
N ASP A 128 -7.72 27.91 -5.69
CA ASP A 128 -7.74 29.25 -5.12
C ASP A 128 -7.86 29.19 -3.58
N ALA A 129 -8.72 28.33 -3.05
CA ALA A 129 -8.91 28.17 -1.60
C ALA A 129 -7.67 27.60 -0.89
N LEU A 130 -6.97 26.65 -1.52
CA LEU A 130 -5.72 26.10 -0.99
C LEU A 130 -4.60 27.15 -0.98
N LEU A 131 -4.52 27.99 -2.02
CA LEU A 131 -3.54 29.08 -2.09
C LEU A 131 -3.85 30.23 -1.12
N ALA A 132 -5.14 30.55 -0.95
CA ALA A 132 -5.60 31.57 -0.01
C ALA A 132 -5.45 31.13 1.45
N GLY A 133 -5.32 29.83 1.71
CA GLY A 133 -5.30 29.26 3.06
C GLY A 133 -6.70 29.16 3.69
N ASP A 134 -7.76 29.29 2.88
CA ASP A 134 -9.15 29.08 3.32
C ASP A 134 -9.41 27.61 3.69
N ILE A 135 -8.63 26.71 3.07
CA ILE A 135 -8.62 25.27 3.37
C ILE A 135 -7.18 24.85 3.62
N ASP A 136 -6.97 24.18 4.75
CA ASP A 136 -5.72 23.50 5.04
C ASP A 136 -5.76 22.03 4.62
N ALA A 137 -4.60 21.38 4.65
CA ALA A 137 -4.50 20.00 4.20
C ALA A 137 -5.33 19.01 5.04
N ALA A 138 -5.53 19.30 6.34
CA ALA A 138 -6.36 18.49 7.22
C ALA A 138 -7.84 18.61 6.84
N THR A 139 -8.36 19.84 6.68
CA THR A 139 -9.75 20.09 6.26
C THR A 139 -10.04 19.47 4.89
N PHE A 140 -9.06 19.48 3.98
CA PHE A 140 -9.18 18.81 2.68
C PHE A 140 -9.34 17.29 2.82
N GLU A 141 -8.48 16.64 3.60
CA GLU A 141 -8.53 15.18 3.80
C GLU A 141 -9.80 14.75 4.55
N GLU A 142 -10.19 15.48 5.60
CA GLU A 142 -11.35 15.19 6.43
C GLU A 142 -12.67 15.41 5.70
N GLY A 143 -12.76 16.47 4.89
CA GLY A 143 -13.95 16.78 4.10
C GLY A 143 -14.28 15.71 3.06
N ILE A 144 -13.27 15.00 2.56
CA ILE A 144 -13.46 13.85 1.68
C ILE A 144 -13.55 12.59 2.55
N ILE A 145 -14.77 12.14 2.84
CA ILE A 145 -15.00 10.94 3.67
C ILE A 145 -14.39 9.69 3.02
N ALA A 146 -13.82 8.77 3.82
CA ALA A 146 -13.22 7.50 3.37
C ALA A 146 -14.13 6.74 2.38
N GLY A 147 -15.41 6.56 2.73
CA GLY A 147 -16.38 5.91 1.87
C GLY A 147 -16.62 6.63 0.54
N THR A 148 -16.60 7.96 0.52
CA THR A 148 -16.74 8.74 -0.71
C THR A 148 -15.51 8.63 -1.59
N LEU A 149 -14.31 8.65 -1.00
CA LEU A 149 -13.06 8.43 -1.72
C LEU A 149 -13.05 7.06 -2.38
N ILE A 150 -13.33 5.98 -1.63
CA ILE A 150 -13.30 4.62 -2.17
C ILE A 150 -14.45 4.32 -3.12
N ASP A 151 -15.61 4.96 -2.97
CA ASP A 151 -16.73 4.78 -3.89
C ASP A 151 -16.45 5.33 -5.29
N TRP A 152 -15.64 6.40 -5.41
CA TRP A 152 -15.51 7.15 -6.66
C TRP A 152 -14.08 7.21 -7.21
N ALA A 153 -13.05 7.20 -6.36
CA ALA A 153 -11.67 7.23 -6.83
C ALA A 153 -11.28 5.88 -7.48
N PRO A 154 -10.39 5.90 -8.49
CA PRO A 154 -9.80 4.69 -9.02
C PRO A 154 -9.02 3.95 -7.92
N LEU A 155 -9.39 2.68 -7.66
CA LEU A 155 -8.76 1.89 -6.60
C LEU A 155 -7.24 1.71 -6.80
N GLN A 156 -6.77 1.76 -8.05
CA GLN A 156 -5.35 1.69 -8.39
C GLN A 156 -4.58 2.95 -7.97
N GLU A 157 -5.19 4.12 -8.12
CA GLU A 157 -4.59 5.39 -7.69
C GLU A 157 -4.55 5.48 -6.18
N TRP A 158 -5.63 5.06 -5.52
CA TRP A 158 -5.66 4.93 -4.06
C TRP A 158 -4.60 3.94 -3.55
N TRP A 159 -4.46 2.78 -4.20
CA TRP A 159 -3.43 1.81 -3.84
C TRP A 159 -2.03 2.37 -4.00
N THR A 160 -1.77 3.11 -5.09
CA THR A 160 -0.48 3.75 -5.33
C THR A 160 -0.17 4.81 -4.27
N PHE A 161 -1.17 5.63 -3.90
CA PHE A 161 -1.05 6.57 -2.80
C PHE A 161 -0.69 5.87 -1.49
N TRP A 162 -1.45 4.84 -1.14
CA TRP A 162 -1.26 4.09 0.10
C TRP A 162 0.11 3.40 0.13
N ARG A 163 0.49 2.72 -0.95
CA ARG A 163 1.72 1.92 -1.01
C ARG A 163 3.00 2.74 -1.07
N THR A 164 2.97 3.92 -1.70
CA THR A 164 4.17 4.79 -1.79
C THR A 164 4.56 5.43 -0.47
N GLY A 165 3.66 5.44 0.53
CA GLY A 165 3.93 6.01 1.84
C GLY A 165 4.82 5.15 2.74
N ARG A 166 5.02 5.64 3.97
CA ARG A 166 5.76 4.90 5.00
C ARG A 166 4.86 3.81 5.56
N VAL A 167 4.68 2.75 4.77
CA VAL A 167 3.91 1.57 5.18
C VAL A 167 4.77 0.82 6.19
N SER A 168 4.44 0.98 7.47
CA SER A 168 5.09 0.28 8.58
C SER A 168 4.32 -1.00 8.95
N GLY A 169 4.90 -1.82 9.84
CA GLY A 169 4.34 -3.12 10.24
C GLY A 169 2.83 -3.12 10.56
N ALA A 170 2.30 -2.17 11.33
CA ALA A 170 0.88 -2.17 11.71
C ALA A 170 -0.09 -2.05 10.50
N PRO A 171 0.08 -1.07 9.58
CA PRO A 171 -0.63 -1.05 8.29
C PRO A 171 -0.53 -2.34 7.47
N VAL A 172 0.67 -2.95 7.37
CA VAL A 172 0.86 -4.20 6.60
C VAL A 172 0.10 -5.36 7.25
N GLN A 173 0.22 -5.51 8.57
CA GLN A 173 -0.45 -6.56 9.32
C GLN A 173 -1.98 -6.43 9.22
N LYS A 174 -2.50 -5.20 9.31
CA LYS A 174 -3.94 -4.93 9.13
C LYS A 174 -4.38 -5.27 7.71
N ALA A 175 -3.59 -4.94 6.69
CA ALA A 175 -3.88 -5.27 5.30
C ALA A 175 -3.97 -6.79 5.10
N LEU A 176 -2.94 -7.54 5.50
CA LEU A 176 -2.92 -8.99 5.32
C LEU A 176 -4.02 -9.71 6.11
N ARG A 177 -4.34 -9.22 7.32
CA ARG A 177 -5.48 -9.72 8.10
C ARG A 177 -6.81 -9.50 7.37
N THR A 178 -7.06 -8.27 6.94
CA THR A 178 -8.32 -7.90 6.26
C THR A 178 -8.47 -8.66 4.95
N ALA A 179 -7.38 -8.83 4.20
CA ALA A 179 -7.39 -9.58 2.95
C ALA A 179 -7.67 -11.09 3.16
N ARG A 180 -7.18 -11.68 4.26
CA ARG A 180 -7.52 -13.06 4.66
C ARG A 180 -8.98 -13.18 5.09
N GLU A 181 -9.48 -12.26 5.91
CA GLU A 181 -10.88 -12.22 6.36
C GLU A 181 -11.88 -12.11 5.20
N LEU A 182 -11.51 -11.35 4.16
CA LEU A 182 -12.31 -11.20 2.95
C LEU A 182 -12.09 -12.30 1.91
N ASN A 183 -11.33 -13.35 2.25
CA ASN A 183 -10.98 -14.48 1.38
C ASN A 183 -10.42 -14.06 0.02
N LEU A 184 -9.65 -12.97 -0.03
CA LEU A 184 -8.99 -12.52 -1.25
C LEU A 184 -7.76 -13.38 -1.59
N PHE A 185 -7.21 -14.07 -0.59
CA PHE A 185 -6.21 -15.12 -0.77
C PHE A 185 -6.38 -16.24 0.23
N ASP A 186 -5.85 -17.41 -0.14
CA ASP A 186 -5.82 -18.60 0.72
C ASP A 186 -4.46 -18.74 1.42
N ASP A 187 -4.43 -19.47 2.53
CA ASP A 187 -3.20 -19.74 3.31
C ASP A 187 -2.10 -20.42 2.47
N ARG A 188 -2.50 -21.26 1.51
CA ARG A 188 -1.58 -21.85 0.52
C ARG A 188 -0.92 -20.79 -0.34
N TRP A 189 -1.71 -19.85 -0.86
CA TRP A 189 -1.20 -18.77 -1.70
C TRP A 189 -0.27 -17.87 -0.89
N PHE A 190 -0.62 -17.57 0.36
CA PHE A 190 0.21 -16.76 1.26
C PHE A 190 1.59 -17.38 1.47
N LEU A 191 1.66 -18.65 1.88
CA LEU A 191 2.93 -19.34 2.11
C LEU A 191 3.78 -19.43 0.83
N GLN A 192 3.17 -19.51 -0.36
CA GLN A 192 3.92 -19.53 -1.63
C GLN A 192 4.50 -18.18 -2.02
N ASN A 193 3.86 -17.08 -1.61
CA ASN A 193 4.27 -15.71 -1.95
C ASN A 193 5.01 -15.02 -0.81
N LEU A 194 5.40 -15.77 0.22
CA LEU A 194 6.16 -15.24 1.34
C LEU A 194 7.65 -15.48 1.09
N GLU A 195 8.37 -14.40 0.79
CA GLU A 195 9.80 -14.45 0.47
C GLU A 195 10.60 -13.57 1.43
N GLY A 196 11.59 -14.16 2.09
CA GLY A 196 12.49 -13.47 3.02
C GLY A 196 13.91 -13.35 2.49
N ARG A 197 14.67 -12.39 3.02
CA ARG A 197 16.10 -12.18 2.72
C ARG A 197 16.42 -12.13 1.22
N GLY A 198 15.63 -11.37 0.46
CA GLY A 198 15.79 -11.26 -0.99
C GLY A 198 15.52 -12.55 -1.77
N GLY A 199 14.57 -13.37 -1.30
CA GLY A 199 14.16 -14.61 -1.97
C GLY A 199 14.99 -15.86 -1.60
N ARG A 200 15.94 -15.73 -0.66
CA ARG A 200 16.72 -16.88 -0.15
C ARG A 200 15.90 -17.82 0.71
N LEU A 201 14.93 -17.28 1.44
CA LEU A 201 14.01 -18.04 2.26
C LEU A 201 12.62 -17.91 1.66
N LYS A 202 11.87 -19.01 1.64
CA LYS A 202 10.52 -19.06 1.06
C LYS A 202 9.56 -19.79 1.97
N GLY A 203 8.32 -19.31 2.00
CA GLY A 203 7.23 -19.92 2.75
C GLY A 203 7.54 -20.16 4.22
N THR A 204 7.42 -21.41 4.65
CA THR A 204 7.63 -21.80 6.06
C THR A 204 9.04 -21.50 6.55
N ASP A 205 10.05 -21.52 5.67
CA ASP A 205 11.45 -21.25 6.06
C ASP A 205 11.64 -19.80 6.50
N THR A 206 10.93 -18.87 5.86
CA THR A 206 10.94 -17.45 6.24
C THR A 206 10.26 -17.23 7.58
N ILE A 207 9.23 -18.02 7.92
CA ILE A 207 8.58 -17.99 9.24
C ILE A 207 9.58 -18.49 10.29
N CYS A 208 10.19 -19.65 10.04
CA CYS A 208 11.18 -20.27 10.93
C CYS A 208 12.40 -19.38 11.19
N ASP A 209 12.81 -18.52 10.26
CA ASP A 209 13.97 -17.61 10.42
C ASP A 209 13.83 -16.66 11.62
N THR A 210 12.59 -16.37 12.02
CA THR A 210 12.27 -15.40 13.08
C THR A 210 11.88 -16.06 14.40
N LEU A 211 11.68 -17.37 14.40
CA LEU A 211 11.26 -18.15 15.56
C LEU A 211 12.46 -18.77 16.28
N SER A 212 12.38 -18.88 17.61
CA SER A 212 13.37 -19.65 18.36
C SER A 212 13.18 -21.15 18.14
N LYS A 213 14.24 -21.94 18.42
CA LYS A 213 14.18 -23.41 18.32
C LYS A 213 13.01 -24.00 19.11
N ASP A 214 12.78 -23.50 20.33
CA ASP A 214 11.71 -24.00 21.19
C ASP A 214 10.32 -23.69 20.62
N GLN A 215 10.16 -22.50 20.01
CA GLN A 215 8.92 -22.12 19.32
C GLN A 215 8.68 -23.00 18.09
N ILE A 216 9.71 -23.32 17.31
CA ILE A 216 9.61 -24.22 16.16
C ILE A 216 9.20 -25.62 16.61
N VAL A 217 9.81 -26.16 17.67
CA VAL A 217 9.45 -27.48 18.21
C VAL A 217 8.01 -27.49 18.73
N ALA A 218 7.59 -26.44 19.44
CA ALA A 218 6.22 -26.30 19.92
C ALA A 218 5.22 -26.22 18.75
N TRP A 219 5.56 -25.48 17.69
CA TRP A 219 4.73 -25.36 16.50
C TRP A 219 4.57 -26.71 15.78
N VAL A 220 5.66 -27.45 15.55
CA VAL A 220 5.61 -28.78 14.92
C VAL A 220 4.79 -29.76 15.76
N ARG A 221 4.93 -29.73 17.09
CA ARG A 221 4.07 -30.51 18.00
C ARG A 221 2.60 -30.11 17.89
N GLY A 222 2.32 -28.81 17.74
CA GLY A 222 0.97 -28.29 17.51
C GLY A 222 0.35 -28.79 16.20
N ILE A 223 1.11 -28.81 15.11
CA ILE A 223 0.68 -29.37 13.82
C ILE A 223 0.41 -30.89 13.95
N HIS A 224 1.28 -31.62 14.65
CA HIS A 224 1.08 -33.05 14.90
C HIS A 224 -0.16 -33.32 15.76
N ALA A 225 -0.40 -32.50 16.76
CA ALA A 225 -1.56 -32.62 17.64
C ALA A 225 -2.88 -32.28 16.93
N SER A 226 -2.87 -31.30 16.02
CA SER A 226 -4.05 -30.97 15.21
C SER A 226 -4.34 -32.01 14.14
N GLY A 227 -3.33 -32.77 13.71
CA GLY A 227 -3.45 -33.77 12.65
C GLY A 227 -3.68 -33.20 11.25
N ASP A 228 -3.62 -31.86 11.10
CA ASP A 228 -3.86 -31.16 9.84
C ASP A 228 -2.55 -30.57 9.31
N GLY A 229 -1.93 -31.30 8.37
CA GLY A 229 -0.75 -30.85 7.63
C GLY A 229 -1.06 -29.95 6.42
N SER A 230 -2.32 -29.54 6.23
CA SER A 230 -2.66 -28.61 5.16
C SER A 230 -2.03 -27.22 5.40
N PRO A 231 -1.88 -26.38 4.36
CA PRO A 231 -1.40 -25.01 4.53
C PRO A 231 -2.18 -24.20 5.57
N MET A 232 -3.49 -24.45 5.68
CA MET A 232 -4.34 -23.83 6.69
C MET A 232 -4.03 -24.37 8.09
N GLY A 233 -3.89 -25.69 8.25
CA GLY A 233 -3.50 -26.31 9.51
C GLY A 233 -2.14 -25.84 10.03
N ILE A 234 -1.17 -25.67 9.12
CA ILE A 234 0.16 -25.13 9.42
C ILE A 234 0.06 -23.69 9.96
N VAL A 235 -0.68 -22.82 9.27
CA VAL A 235 -0.87 -21.42 9.67
C VAL A 235 -1.64 -21.32 11.00
N ASN A 236 -2.70 -22.12 11.16
CA ASN A 236 -3.55 -22.09 12.35
C ASN A 236 -2.82 -22.64 13.59
N ALA A 237 -1.93 -23.63 13.44
CA ALA A 237 -1.17 -24.19 14.55
C ALA A 237 -0.19 -23.18 15.20
N LEU A 238 0.34 -22.21 14.43
CA LEU A 238 1.18 -21.13 14.95
C LEU A 238 0.35 -19.92 15.42
N GLY A 239 -0.81 -19.74 14.81
CA GLY A 239 -1.64 -18.55 14.96
C GLY A 239 -1.26 -17.48 13.94
N TRP A 240 -2.27 -16.94 13.27
CA TRP A 240 -2.10 -15.90 12.25
C TRP A 240 -1.49 -14.62 12.81
N ASP A 241 -1.91 -14.23 14.01
CA ASP A 241 -1.38 -13.07 14.72
C ASP A 241 0.12 -13.21 15.00
N THR A 242 0.55 -14.39 15.42
CA THR A 242 1.96 -14.71 15.69
C THR A 242 2.79 -14.60 14.42
N ILE A 243 2.28 -15.13 13.29
CA ILE A 243 2.95 -15.06 11.99
C ILE A 243 3.14 -13.59 11.59
N LEU A 244 2.08 -12.80 11.61
CA LEU A 244 2.13 -11.39 11.24
C LEU A 244 3.02 -10.55 12.16
N ALA A 245 3.11 -10.91 13.44
CA ALA A 245 3.95 -10.21 14.42
C ALA A 245 5.43 -10.58 14.36
N LYS A 246 5.77 -11.81 13.94
CA LYS A 246 7.14 -12.34 13.99
C LYS A 246 7.86 -12.31 12.65
N VAL A 247 7.15 -12.51 11.54
CA VAL A 247 7.74 -12.49 10.20
C VAL A 247 8.31 -11.11 9.90
N SER A 248 9.44 -11.06 9.19
CA SER A 248 10.07 -9.80 8.80
C SER A 248 9.15 -8.94 7.95
N GLU A 249 9.19 -7.63 8.19
CA GLU A 249 8.36 -6.65 7.49
C GLU A 249 8.59 -6.69 5.97
N GLU A 250 9.84 -6.87 5.53
CA GLU A 250 10.20 -7.01 4.11
C GLU A 250 9.46 -8.18 3.45
N ALA A 251 9.35 -9.32 4.13
CA ALA A 251 8.67 -10.50 3.59
C ALA A 251 7.15 -10.30 3.53
N LEU A 252 6.57 -9.62 4.52
CA LEU A 252 5.15 -9.28 4.52
C LEU A 252 4.82 -8.25 3.43
N LEU A 253 5.69 -7.27 3.19
CA LEU A 253 5.55 -6.31 2.10
C LEU A 253 5.63 -6.99 0.73
N PHE A 254 6.55 -7.95 0.56
CA PHE A 254 6.62 -8.72 -0.68
C PHE A 254 5.32 -9.50 -0.96
N ALA A 255 4.78 -10.17 0.07
CA ALA A 255 3.50 -10.87 -0.03
C ALA A 255 2.35 -9.89 -0.35
N LEU A 256 2.36 -8.69 0.23
CA LEU A 256 1.37 -7.65 -0.02
C LEU A 256 1.45 -7.10 -1.46
N ASP A 257 2.66 -6.91 -2.00
CA ASP A 257 2.85 -6.45 -3.37
C ASP A 257 2.42 -7.54 -4.39
N ALA A 258 2.67 -8.82 -4.07
CA ALA A 258 2.13 -9.94 -4.85
C ALA A 258 0.59 -10.01 -4.78
N PHE A 259 0.01 -9.70 -3.62
CA PHE A 259 -1.43 -9.65 -3.42
C PHE A 259 -2.05 -8.55 -4.29
N ALA A 260 -1.47 -7.35 -4.28
CA ALA A 260 -1.97 -6.23 -5.05
C ALA A 260 -2.02 -6.52 -6.57
N LYS A 261 -1.02 -7.26 -7.07
CA LYS A 261 -1.01 -7.76 -8.46
C LYS A 261 -2.12 -8.77 -8.70
N LYS A 262 -2.36 -9.69 -7.77
CA LYS A 262 -3.42 -10.72 -7.87
C LYS A 262 -4.81 -10.09 -7.94
N VAL A 263 -5.09 -9.09 -7.10
CA VAL A 263 -6.41 -8.43 -7.05
C VAL A 263 -6.57 -7.30 -8.07
N GLY A 264 -5.55 -7.00 -8.89
CA GLY A 264 -5.62 -5.99 -9.94
C GLY A 264 -5.52 -4.54 -9.46
N LEU A 265 -5.03 -4.32 -8.24
CA LEU A 265 -4.76 -2.98 -7.67
C LEU A 265 -3.50 -2.33 -8.27
N VAL A 266 -2.65 -3.13 -8.91
CA VAL A 266 -1.50 -2.66 -9.68
C VAL A 266 -1.82 -2.85 -11.15
N ALA A 267 -1.69 -1.80 -11.95
CA ALA A 267 -1.81 -1.91 -13.40
C ALA A 267 -0.79 -2.94 -13.92
N PRO A 268 -1.16 -3.85 -14.84
CA PRO A 268 -0.19 -4.73 -15.43
C PRO A 268 0.84 -3.86 -16.14
N THR A 269 2.09 -3.89 -15.69
CA THR A 269 3.19 -3.27 -16.41
C THR A 269 3.21 -3.93 -17.79
N VAL A 270 2.69 -3.25 -18.80
CA VAL A 270 2.94 -3.62 -20.18
C VAL A 270 4.42 -3.34 -20.38
N THR A 271 5.24 -4.35 -20.10
CA THR A 271 6.63 -4.38 -20.52
C THR A 271 6.61 -4.30 -22.03
N ALA A 272 6.73 -3.09 -22.56
CA ALA A 272 7.08 -2.89 -23.96
C ALA A 272 8.33 -3.75 -24.22
N PRO A 273 8.33 -4.61 -25.26
CA PRO A 273 9.47 -5.45 -25.53
C PRO A 273 10.69 -4.56 -25.74
N ALA A 274 11.74 -4.82 -24.95
CA ALA A 274 13.03 -4.20 -25.10
C ALA A 274 13.48 -4.37 -26.56
N THR A 275 13.58 -3.26 -27.29
CA THR A 275 14.20 -3.24 -28.61
C THR A 275 15.65 -3.65 -28.41
N VAL A 276 15.97 -4.86 -28.84
CA VAL A 276 17.31 -5.42 -28.86
C VAL A 276 18.11 -4.60 -29.88
N SER A 277 18.88 -3.62 -29.42
CA SER A 277 19.94 -3.02 -30.22
C SER A 277 21.07 -4.04 -30.32
N ALA A 278 20.98 -4.92 -31.32
CA ALA A 278 22.06 -5.80 -31.72
C ALA A 278 23.12 -4.99 -32.50
N THR A 279 24.32 -4.98 -31.93
CA THR A 279 25.57 -4.59 -32.56
C THR A 279 25.82 -5.40 -33.83
N ALA A 280 26.06 -4.74 -34.95
CA ALA A 280 26.69 -5.36 -36.13
C ALA A 280 27.80 -4.43 -36.65
N THR A 281 29.03 -4.80 -36.30
CA THR A 281 30.27 -4.31 -36.88
C THR A 281 30.39 -4.82 -38.31
N SER A 282 30.65 -3.94 -39.28
CA SER A 282 31.37 -4.26 -40.52
C SER A 282 31.99 -2.98 -41.08
N ALA A 283 33.31 -2.90 -40.97
CA ALA A 283 34.14 -1.95 -41.71
C ALA A 283 34.21 -2.35 -43.19
N THR A 284 34.40 -1.39 -44.10
CA THR A 284 35.50 -1.32 -45.09
C THR A 284 35.43 -0.01 -45.88
N ALA A 285 36.61 0.52 -46.19
CA ALA A 285 37.01 1.83 -46.70
C ALA A 285 36.47 2.27 -48.08
N ALA A 286 36.45 3.60 -48.30
CA ALA A 286 37.07 4.27 -49.46
C ALA A 286 37.05 5.82 -49.33
N THR A 287 38.24 6.36 -49.07
CA THR A 287 38.94 7.53 -49.64
C THR A 287 38.21 8.73 -50.30
N SER A 288 38.66 9.91 -49.88
CA SER A 288 38.95 11.14 -50.66
C SER A 288 37.84 12.14 -51.01
N ALA A 289 37.87 13.33 -50.37
CA ALA A 289 37.77 14.64 -51.05
C ALA A 289 38.11 15.82 -50.10
N THR A 290 39.37 16.24 -50.18
CA THR A 290 39.92 17.61 -50.29
C THR A 290 39.11 18.82 -49.77
N ALA A 291 39.69 19.57 -48.82
CA ALA A 291 39.40 20.97 -48.48
C ALA A 291 39.96 21.93 -49.55
N PRO A 292 39.53 23.22 -49.64
CA PRO A 292 40.21 24.27 -48.85
C PRO A 292 39.33 25.47 -48.39
N THR A 293 39.75 26.08 -47.26
CA THR A 293 39.95 27.53 -46.97
C THR A 293 38.76 28.50 -47.19
N ALA A 294 38.32 29.37 -46.27
CA ALA A 294 39.07 30.28 -45.41
C ALA A 294 38.17 31.08 -44.43
N THR A 295 38.77 31.52 -43.31
CA THR A 295 38.51 32.78 -42.53
C THR A 295 37.15 32.98 -41.85
N SER A 296 36.98 33.44 -40.60
CA SER A 296 37.80 34.11 -39.57
C SER A 296 37.09 33.89 -38.22
N ALA A 297 37.80 33.64 -37.10
CA ALA A 297 38.06 34.58 -35.98
C ALA A 297 36.79 34.95 -35.16
N THR A 298 36.71 35.00 -33.81
CA THR A 298 37.65 35.14 -32.68
C THR A 298 36.85 34.78 -31.42
N SER A 299 37.21 33.79 -30.60
CA SER A 299 37.98 33.85 -29.34
C SER A 299 37.56 34.90 -28.28
N ALA A 300 37.17 34.42 -27.09
CA ALA A 300 37.62 34.84 -25.73
C ALA A 300 36.56 34.36 -24.70
N THR A 301 36.79 33.42 -23.76
CA THR A 301 37.77 33.37 -22.63
C THR A 301 37.54 34.57 -21.71
N SER A 302 37.36 34.55 -20.39
CA SER A 302 37.49 33.58 -19.28
C SER A 302 37.06 34.34 -17.99
N ALA A 303 36.38 33.68 -17.04
CA ALA A 303 36.83 33.37 -15.68
C ALA A 303 36.94 34.49 -14.60
N THR A 304 36.37 34.13 -13.43
CA THR A 304 36.81 34.33 -12.03
C THR A 304 36.96 35.71 -11.39
N SER A 305 36.26 35.90 -10.26
CA SER A 305 36.76 36.10 -8.87
C SER A 305 35.58 36.47 -7.95
N ALA A 306 35.25 35.72 -6.89
CA ALA A 306 35.74 35.82 -5.50
C ALA A 306 35.68 37.27 -4.93
N THR A 307 35.03 37.56 -3.79
CA THR A 307 35.56 37.25 -2.43
C THR A 307 34.53 37.57 -1.31
N ALA A 308 34.59 36.74 -0.26
CA ALA A 308 34.16 36.77 1.16
C ALA A 308 33.67 38.10 1.83
N THR A 309 33.01 38.15 3.01
CA THR A 309 33.38 37.48 4.29
C THR A 309 32.31 37.66 5.40
N SER A 310 32.03 36.59 6.19
CA SER A 310 31.89 36.50 7.68
C SER A 310 30.69 37.20 8.42
N ILE A 311 30.13 36.75 9.57
CA ILE A 311 30.64 36.14 10.82
C ILE A 311 29.52 35.38 11.59
N ALA A 312 29.90 34.26 12.22
CA ALA A 312 29.51 33.57 13.49
C ALA A 312 28.04 33.53 14.00
N THR A 313 27.48 32.35 14.29
CA THR A 313 27.58 31.53 15.54
C THR A 313 26.96 32.20 16.78
N MET A 314 25.72 31.83 17.15
CA MET A 314 25.23 31.75 18.54
C MET A 314 24.05 30.77 18.68
N SER A 315 24.15 29.95 19.74
CA SER A 315 23.10 29.34 20.57
C SER A 315 22.19 28.23 20.02
N ALA A 316 22.64 27.00 20.24
CA ALA A 316 21.86 26.03 21.00
C ALA A 316 21.67 26.56 22.44
N GLU A 317 20.54 26.21 23.10
CA GLU A 317 20.13 26.61 24.47
C GLU A 317 19.10 27.77 24.50
N ALA A 318 17.81 27.43 24.25
CA ALA A 318 16.62 28.11 24.79
C ALA A 318 15.32 27.50 24.21
N ALA A 319 14.88 26.34 24.74
CA ALA A 319 13.48 25.89 24.67
C ALA A 319 13.21 24.79 25.72
N LEU A 320 13.78 24.95 26.92
CA LEU A 320 13.58 24.05 28.06
C LEU A 320 13.21 24.89 29.27
N GLU A 321 12.09 25.61 29.18
CA GLU A 321 11.41 26.25 30.31
C GLU A 321 9.99 26.67 29.89
N GLU A 322 9.07 25.70 29.83
CA GLU A 322 7.68 25.91 30.21
C GLU A 322 7.03 24.57 30.60
N LEU A 323 7.63 23.88 31.58
CA LEU A 323 6.92 22.86 32.35
C LEU A 323 6.13 23.56 33.45
N GLY A 324 4.99 24.14 33.06
CA GLY A 324 3.98 24.67 33.96
C GLY A 324 2.89 23.64 34.20
N SER A 325 2.97 22.96 35.34
CA SER A 325 1.85 22.35 36.09
C SER A 325 0.83 21.52 35.33
N ILE A 326 1.05 20.20 35.32
CA ILE A 326 -0.07 19.24 35.35
C ILE A 326 0.10 18.40 36.60
N ASP A 327 -0.82 18.59 37.54
CA ASP A 327 -0.98 17.80 38.76
C ASP A 327 -1.12 16.32 38.41
N ILE A 328 -0.08 15.56 38.74
CA ILE A 328 -0.16 14.09 38.82
C ILE A 328 -0.90 13.79 40.11
N ALA A 329 -2.20 13.54 40.00
CA ALA A 329 -2.95 12.88 41.06
C ALA A 329 -2.38 11.47 41.25
N ILE A 330 -1.62 11.31 42.33
CA ILE A 330 -1.19 10.05 42.91
C ILE A 330 -2.46 9.24 43.19
N VAL A 331 -2.70 8.19 42.41
CA VAL A 331 -3.66 7.14 42.78
C VAL A 331 -2.96 6.31 43.85
N GLU A 332 -3.33 6.56 45.10
CA GLU A 332 -2.96 5.72 46.24
C GLU A 332 -3.35 4.27 45.98
N ASP A 333 -2.36 3.38 46.11
CA ASP A 333 -2.50 1.95 46.25
C ASP A 333 -3.45 1.62 47.41
N ARG A 334 -4.72 1.33 47.08
CA ARG A 334 -5.61 0.63 48.01
C ARG A 334 -5.30 -0.85 47.97
N ASN A 335 -4.45 -1.22 48.92
CA ASN A 335 -4.23 -2.55 49.46
C ASN A 335 -5.57 -3.23 49.81
N ILE A 336 -6.18 -3.96 48.85
CA ILE A 336 -7.29 -4.86 49.11
C ILE A 336 -6.69 -6.20 49.54
N LYS A 337 -6.62 -6.37 50.85
CA LYS A 337 -6.30 -7.63 51.54
C LYS A 337 -7.43 -8.62 51.27
N THR A 338 -7.29 -9.46 50.25
CA THR A 338 -8.18 -10.63 50.07
C THR A 338 -7.78 -11.71 51.07
N ASP A 339 -8.52 -11.83 52.17
CA ASP A 339 -8.53 -13.01 53.04
C ASP A 339 -9.11 -14.18 52.24
N VAL A 340 -8.24 -14.95 51.58
CA VAL A 340 -8.57 -16.27 51.03
C VAL A 340 -7.99 -17.30 51.99
N PRO A 341 -8.82 -18.14 52.65
CA PRO A 341 -8.30 -19.21 53.49
C PRO A 341 -7.54 -20.24 52.64
N PRO A 342 -6.41 -20.78 53.14
CA PRO A 342 -5.67 -21.80 52.42
C PRO A 342 -6.49 -23.08 52.25
N PRO A 343 -6.33 -23.82 51.14
CA PRO A 343 -6.99 -25.11 50.96
C PRO A 343 -6.49 -26.13 52.01
N PRO A 344 -7.34 -27.07 52.43
CA PRO A 344 -6.96 -28.08 53.41
C PRO A 344 -5.86 -28.99 52.84
N GLU A 345 -4.82 -29.23 53.66
CA GLU A 345 -3.75 -30.18 53.38
C GLU A 345 -4.32 -31.58 53.16
N GLU A 346 -4.26 -32.06 51.91
CA GLU A 346 -4.43 -33.46 51.58
C GLU A 346 -3.26 -34.24 52.20
N LYS A 347 -3.53 -34.94 53.31
CA LYS A 347 -2.61 -35.94 53.87
C LYS A 347 -2.51 -37.11 52.90
N TRP A 348 -1.42 -37.16 52.15
CA TRP A 348 -1.01 -38.35 51.41
C TRP A 348 -0.81 -39.49 52.41
N SER A 349 -1.66 -40.50 52.31
CA SER A 349 -1.50 -41.73 53.10
C SER A 349 -0.40 -42.57 52.47
N ASP A 350 0.56 -43.01 53.30
CA ASP A 350 1.68 -43.85 52.87
C ASP A 350 1.20 -45.18 52.25
N PRO A 351 1.90 -45.70 51.23
CA PRO A 351 1.54 -46.98 50.62
C PRO A 351 1.82 -48.15 51.58
N VAL A 352 0.79 -48.98 51.77
CA VAL A 352 0.84 -50.24 52.53
C VAL A 352 1.78 -51.23 51.83
N PRO A 353 2.75 -51.85 52.54
CA PRO A 353 3.64 -52.84 51.95
C PRO A 353 2.90 -54.18 51.70
N PRO A 354 3.26 -54.91 50.63
CA PRO A 354 2.63 -56.18 50.29
C PRO A 354 3.01 -57.27 51.29
N SER A 355 2.02 -58.11 51.62
CA SER A 355 2.17 -59.33 52.42
C SER A 355 2.68 -60.51 51.60
#